data_AF-X0VCJ0-F1
#
_entry.id   AF-X0VCJ0-F1
#
_cell.length_a   1.000
_cell.length_b   1.000
_cell.length_c   1.000
_cell.angle_alpha   90.00
_cell.angle_beta   90.00
_cell.angle_gamma   90.00
#
_symmetry.space_group_name_H-M   'P 1'
#
loop_
_entity.id
_entity.type
_entity.pdbx_description
1 polymer ?
#
loop_
_entity_poly.entity_id
_entity_poly.type
_entity_poly.pdbx_seq_one_letter_code
_entity_poly.pdbx_strand_id
1 'polypeptide(L)'
;MQLKHVVITSVTRDDLPDGGTAQFTETVHLLRRCLPKATIELLTPDFGGSQKALQTILDSSPDVFNHNVETVPRLYPLVRPGADYQRSLRLLRWMHENSNVVTKSGLMVGMGES
;
A
#
# COMPACT_ATOMS: atom_id res chain seq x y z
N MET A 1 -0.15 22.38 -9.74
CA MET A 1 -0.12 22.41 -8.27
C MET A 1 1.32 22.24 -7.81
N GLN A 2 1.76 22.89 -6.72
CA GLN A 2 3.10 22.70 -6.14
C GLN A 2 3.01 21.80 -4.89
N LEU A 3 2.60 20.55 -5.08
CA LEU A 3 2.42 19.61 -3.98
C LEU A 3 3.79 19.26 -3.37
N LYS A 4 3.86 19.28 -2.03
CA LYS A 4 5.06 18.87 -1.26
C LYS A 4 5.01 17.39 -0.87
N HIS A 5 3.81 16.83 -0.80
CA HIS A 5 3.56 15.43 -0.48
C HIS A 5 2.40 14.94 -1.35
N VAL A 6 2.54 13.74 -1.92
CA VAL A 6 1.53 13.13 -2.78
C VAL A 6 1.25 11.73 -2.27
N VAL A 7 -0.01 11.43 -1.98
CA VAL A 7 -0.47 10.08 -1.68
C VAL A 7 -1.12 9.51 -2.93
N ILE A 8 -0.70 8.32 -3.35
CA ILE A 8 -1.33 7.56 -4.44
C ILE A 8 -2.03 6.35 -3.85
N THR A 9 -3.24 6.08 -4.29
CA THR A 9 -3.98 4.86 -3.93
C THR A 9 -4.74 4.31 -5.13
N SER A 10 -5.25 3.10 -5.02
CA SER A 10 -6.06 2.44 -6.04
C SER A 10 -7.15 1.57 -5.42
N VAL A 11 -8.13 1.21 -6.25
CA VAL A 11 -8.97 0.04 -5.98
C VAL A 11 -8.15 -1.25 -6.16
N THR A 12 -8.61 -2.36 -5.59
CA THR A 12 -8.06 -3.69 -5.87
C THR A 12 -8.35 -4.07 -7.32
N ARG A 13 -7.37 -4.67 -8.01
CA ARG A 13 -7.45 -5.05 -9.42
C ARG A 13 -7.11 -6.52 -9.60
N ASP A 14 -7.93 -7.39 -8.99
CA ASP A 14 -7.79 -8.85 -9.12
C ASP A 14 -8.01 -9.33 -10.57
N ASP A 15 -8.59 -8.48 -11.41
CA ASP A 15 -8.73 -8.70 -12.85
C ASP A 15 -7.42 -8.55 -13.63
N LEU A 16 -6.41 -7.90 -13.05
CA LEU A 16 -5.10 -7.68 -13.68
C LEU A 16 -4.05 -8.70 -13.20
N PRO A 17 -3.23 -9.26 -14.10
CA PRO A 17 -2.19 -10.22 -13.74
C PRO A 17 -1.13 -9.69 -12.73
N ASP A 18 -0.91 -8.38 -12.69
CA ASP A 18 0.07 -7.71 -11.82
C ASP A 18 -0.59 -7.02 -10.61
N GLY A 19 -1.90 -7.17 -10.43
CA GLY A 19 -2.68 -6.51 -9.39
C GLY A 19 -2.68 -4.97 -9.49
N GLY A 20 -2.29 -4.40 -10.63
CA GLY A 20 -2.20 -2.95 -10.86
C GLY A 20 -0.88 -2.30 -10.43
N THR A 21 0.14 -3.09 -10.07
CA THR A 21 1.45 -2.57 -9.63
C THR A 21 2.14 -1.70 -10.67
N ALA A 22 2.01 -2.01 -11.98
CA ALA A 22 2.57 -1.20 -13.05
C ALA A 22 2.04 0.24 -13.04
N GLN A 23 0.76 0.43 -12.70
CA GLN A 23 0.14 1.76 -12.63
C GLN A 23 0.73 2.58 -11.48
N PHE A 24 0.98 1.97 -10.32
CA PHE A 24 1.66 2.63 -9.20
C PHE A 24 3.07 3.05 -9.61
N THR A 25 3.87 2.12 -10.14
CA THR A 25 5.27 2.37 -10.52
C THR A 25 5.39 3.48 -11.56
N GLU A 26 4.58 3.46 -12.62
CA GLU A 26 4.62 4.50 -13.65
C GLU A 26 4.19 5.86 -13.10
N THR A 27 3.20 5.89 -12.21
CA THR A 27 2.77 7.13 -11.55
C THR A 27 3.90 7.71 -10.70
N VAL A 28 4.63 6.87 -9.94
CA VAL A 28 5.78 7.33 -9.15
C VAL A 28 6.86 7.92 -10.05
N HIS A 29 7.23 7.24 -11.14
CA HIS A 29 8.26 7.74 -12.06
C HIS A 29 7.88 9.10 -12.68
N LEU A 30 6.63 9.26 -13.12
CA LEU A 30 6.14 10.52 -13.66
C LEU A 30 6.14 11.63 -12.60
N LEU A 31 5.74 11.33 -11.37
CA LEU A 31 5.78 12.29 -10.27
C LEU A 31 7.21 12.70 -9.90
N ARG A 32 8.17 11.77 -9.90
CA ARG A 32 9.58 12.12 -9.66
C ARG A 32 10.12 13.09 -10.71
N ARG A 33 9.67 13.01 -11.96
CA ARG A 33 10.03 13.95 -13.03
C ARG A 33 9.34 15.30 -12.87
N CYS A 34 8.04 15.30 -12.57
CA CYS A 34 7.22 16.51 -12.53
C CYS A 34 7.32 17.28 -11.19
N LEU A 35 7.58 16.57 -10.09
CA LEU A 35 7.62 17.06 -8.71
C LEU A 35 8.83 16.46 -7.96
N PRO A 36 10.07 16.75 -8.38
CA PRO A 36 11.29 16.10 -7.87
C PRO A 36 11.56 16.32 -6.37
N LYS A 37 10.91 17.33 -5.76
CA LYS A 37 11.02 17.64 -4.32
C LYS A 37 9.86 17.11 -3.48
N ALA A 38 8.82 16.55 -4.12
CA ALA A 38 7.68 16.03 -3.39
C ALA A 38 8.00 14.64 -2.84
N THR A 39 7.60 14.39 -1.60
CA THR A 39 7.56 13.04 -1.05
C THR A 39 6.36 12.28 -1.62
N ILE A 40 6.51 10.99 -1.86
CA ILE A 40 5.50 10.12 -2.47
C ILE A 40 5.17 8.98 -1.50
N GLU A 41 3.91 8.91 -1.08
CA GLU A 41 3.35 7.82 -0.27
C GLU A 41 2.45 6.95 -1.15
N LEU A 42 2.62 5.62 -1.07
CA LEU A 42 1.77 4.66 -1.76
C LEU A 42 0.87 3.95 -0.74
N LEU A 43 -0.43 4.18 -0.83
CA LEU A 43 -1.45 3.44 -0.08
C LEU A 43 -2.00 2.31 -0.97
N THR A 44 -1.51 1.10 -0.77
CA THR A 44 -1.73 -0.02 -1.70
C THR A 44 -2.82 -0.99 -1.23
N PRO A 45 -3.45 -1.74 -2.15
CA PRO A 45 -4.14 -2.99 -1.80
C PRO A 45 -3.14 -4.04 -1.29
N ASP A 46 -3.62 -5.24 -0.95
CA ASP A 46 -2.77 -6.32 -0.43
C ASP A 46 -2.07 -7.16 -1.52
N PHE A 47 -2.38 -6.90 -2.79
CA PHE A 47 -1.89 -7.61 -3.98
C PHE A 47 -2.01 -9.15 -3.90
N GLY A 48 -3.01 -9.65 -3.16
CA GLY A 48 -3.14 -11.08 -2.90
C GLY A 48 -1.94 -11.69 -2.16
N GLY A 49 -1.08 -10.87 -1.54
CA GLY A 49 0.14 -11.31 -0.85
C GLY A 49 1.33 -11.59 -1.78
N SER A 50 1.26 -11.12 -3.03
CA SER A 50 2.33 -11.32 -4.01
C SER A 50 3.61 -10.56 -3.63
N GLN A 51 4.66 -11.28 -3.25
CA GLN A 51 5.98 -10.68 -3.00
C GLN A 51 6.57 -10.04 -4.26
N LYS A 52 6.25 -10.57 -5.44
CA LYS A 52 6.66 -9.97 -6.72
C LYS A 52 6.05 -8.58 -6.89
N ALA A 53 4.77 -8.43 -6.54
CA ALA A 53 4.09 -7.14 -6.55
C ALA A 53 4.76 -6.16 -5.57
N LEU A 54 5.09 -6.60 -4.36
CA LEU A 54 5.79 -5.78 -3.37
C LEU A 54 7.18 -5.35 -3.85
N GLN A 55 7.93 -6.24 -4.49
CA GLN A 55 9.20 -5.89 -5.09
C GLN A 55 9.03 -4.83 -6.18
N THR A 56 8.05 -4.97 -7.07
CA THR A 56 7.76 -3.95 -8.11
C THR A 56 7.40 -2.58 -7.52
N ILE A 57 6.65 -2.57 -6.42
CA ILE A 57 6.33 -1.33 -5.69
C ILE A 57 7.60 -0.74 -5.06
N LEU A 58 8.42 -1.57 -4.41
CA LEU A 58 9.67 -1.14 -3.80
C LEU A 58 10.65 -0.56 -4.84
N ASP A 59 10.78 -1.21 -6.00
CA ASP A 59 11.66 -0.78 -7.08
C ASP A 59 11.28 0.61 -7.62
N SER A 60 10.01 1.02 -7.49
CA SER A 60 9.57 2.38 -7.85
C SER A 60 10.10 3.47 -6.91
N SER A 61 10.74 3.10 -5.79
CA SER A 61 11.35 4.00 -4.80
C SER A 61 10.37 5.03 -4.19
N PRO A 62 9.25 4.59 -3.57
CA PRO A 62 8.39 5.48 -2.79
C PRO A 62 9.09 5.94 -1.50
N ASP A 63 8.67 7.07 -0.95
CA ASP A 63 9.18 7.56 0.34
C ASP A 63 8.47 6.88 1.52
N VAL A 64 7.19 6.55 1.34
CA VAL A 64 6.36 5.84 2.33
C VAL A 64 5.57 4.73 1.65
N PHE A 65 5.63 3.54 2.22
CA PHE A 65 4.75 2.43 1.88
C PHE A 65 3.65 2.32 2.93
N ASN A 66 2.39 2.39 2.51
CA ASN A 66 1.23 2.35 3.38
C ASN A 66 0.28 1.23 2.95
N HIS A 67 -0.12 0.40 3.91
CA HIS A 67 -1.23 -0.52 3.76
C HIS A 67 -2.04 -0.55 5.04
N ASN A 68 -3.28 -0.07 4.98
CA ASN A 68 -4.14 -0.06 6.15
C ASN A 68 -4.61 -1.48 6.50
N VAL A 69 -4.55 -1.82 7.78
CA VAL A 69 -5.24 -3.01 8.34
C VAL A 69 -6.71 -2.70 8.62
N GLU A 70 -7.06 -1.43 8.85
CA GLU A 70 -8.41 -0.90 9.07
C GLU A 70 -9.08 -1.31 10.39
N THR A 71 -9.03 -2.57 10.80
CA THR A 71 -9.70 -3.02 12.03
C THR A 71 -9.02 -4.25 12.66
N VAL A 72 -9.49 -4.65 13.84
CA VAL A 72 -9.00 -5.82 14.59
C VAL A 72 -9.40 -7.15 13.91
N PRO A 73 -8.67 -8.26 14.15
CA PRO A 73 -8.92 -9.55 13.50
C PRO A 73 -10.37 -10.04 13.59
N ARG A 74 -11.03 -9.83 14.73
CA ARG A 74 -12.41 -10.27 14.98
C ARG A 74 -13.42 -9.61 14.02
N LEU A 75 -13.17 -8.36 13.62
CA LEU A 75 -14.06 -7.58 12.76
C LEU A 75 -13.69 -7.66 11.27
N TYR A 76 -12.51 -8.19 10.96
CA TYR A 76 -11.97 -8.19 9.61
C TYR A 76 -12.89 -8.84 8.55
N PRO A 77 -13.49 -10.02 8.79
CA PRO A 77 -14.38 -10.64 7.81
C PRO A 77 -15.64 -9.84 7.51
N LEU A 78 -16.08 -9.00 8.47
CA LEU A 78 -17.26 -8.15 8.34
C LEU A 78 -16.94 -6.84 7.60
N VAL A 79 -15.83 -6.19 7.96
CA VAL A 79 -15.45 -4.87 7.45
C VAL A 79 -14.73 -4.96 6.09
N ARG A 80 -13.96 -6.03 5.87
CA ARG A 80 -13.13 -6.22 4.67
C ARG A 80 -13.34 -7.60 4.05
N PRO A 81 -14.54 -7.90 3.51
CA PRO A 81 -14.79 -9.18 2.85
C PRO A 81 -13.77 -9.42 1.73
N GLY A 82 -13.13 -10.59 1.74
CA GLY A 82 -12.10 -10.98 0.75
C GLY A 82 -10.65 -10.62 1.13
N ALA A 83 -10.44 -9.78 2.15
CA ALA A 83 -9.12 -9.50 2.69
C ALA A 83 -8.74 -10.49 3.81
N ASP A 84 -7.44 -10.73 4.01
CA ASP A 84 -6.90 -11.54 5.12
C ASP A 84 -6.06 -10.67 6.06
N TYR A 85 -6.39 -10.66 7.35
CA TYR A 85 -5.68 -9.84 8.36
C TYR A 85 -4.20 -10.19 8.43
N GLN A 86 -3.89 -11.50 8.40
CA GLN A 86 -2.51 -11.97 8.50
C GLN A 86 -1.72 -11.62 7.23
N ARG A 87 -2.35 -11.63 6.05
CA ARG A 87 -1.75 -11.19 4.78
C ARG A 87 -1.37 -9.73 4.83
N SER A 88 -2.24 -8.86 5.33
CA SER A 88 -1.95 -7.44 5.52
C SER A 88 -0.75 -7.22 6.46
N LEU A 89 -0.67 -7.96 7.57
CA LEU A 89 0.49 -7.90 8.47
C LEU A 89 1.78 -8.43 7.82
N ARG A 90 1.71 -9.56 7.09
CA ARG A 90 2.86 -10.14 6.40
C ARG A 90 3.43 -9.18 5.34
N LEU A 91 2.56 -8.49 4.62
CA LEU A 91 2.94 -7.50 3.63
C LEU A 91 3.68 -6.30 4.27
N LEU A 92 3.15 -5.75 5.36
CA LEU A 92 3.79 -4.65 6.10
C LEU A 92 5.15 -5.08 6.64
N ARG A 93 5.23 -6.28 7.21
CA ARG A 93 6.49 -6.87 7.68
C ARG A 93 7.49 -7.04 6.55
N TRP A 94 7.08 -7.61 5.42
CA TRP A 94 7.97 -7.82 4.27
C TRP A 94 8.58 -6.51 3.79
N MET A 95 7.79 -5.44 3.65
CA MET A 95 8.32 -4.12 3.25
C MET A 95 9.31 -3.55 4.27
N HIS A 96 9.05 -3.73 5.56
CA HIS A 96 9.94 -3.27 6.64
C HIS A 96 11.26 -4.04 6.68
N GLU A 97 11.22 -5.36 6.47
CA GLU A 97 12.41 -6.23 6.53
C GLU A 97 13.29 -6.12 5.28
N ASN A 98 12.71 -5.79 4.13
CA ASN A 98 13.40 -5.80 2.83
C ASN A 98 13.73 -4.40 2.30
N SER A 99 13.42 -3.33 3.05
CA SER A 99 13.72 -1.96 2.61
C SER A 99 13.89 -0.99 3.76
N ASN A 100 14.47 0.18 3.47
CA ASN A 100 14.51 1.32 4.38
C ASN A 100 13.31 2.27 4.19
N VAL A 101 12.31 1.88 3.40
CA VAL A 101 11.11 2.70 3.16
C VAL A 101 10.28 2.72 4.44
N VAL A 102 9.77 3.91 4.82
CA VAL A 102 8.89 4.03 5.98
C VAL A 102 7.62 3.23 5.74
N THR A 103 7.34 2.26 6.60
CA THR A 103 6.10 1.48 6.56
C THR A 103 5.03 2.11 7.47
N LYS A 104 3.82 2.19 6.96
CA LYS A 104 2.68 2.84 7.61
C LYS A 104 1.43 1.96 7.50
N SER A 105 0.56 2.07 8.50
CA SER A 105 -0.76 1.48 8.49
C SER A 105 -1.75 2.38 9.21
N GLY A 106 -3.04 2.10 9.05
CA GLY A 106 -4.15 2.81 9.65
C GLY A 106 -5.17 1.85 10.27
N LEU A 107 -5.81 2.32 11.33
CA LEU A 107 -6.96 1.71 11.98
C LEU A 107 -8.10 2.72 12.00
N MET A 108 -9.28 2.28 11.62
CA MET A 108 -10.53 2.97 11.88
C MET A 108 -11.07 2.45 13.21
N VAL A 109 -11.42 3.38 14.10
CA VAL A 109 -11.99 3.08 15.43
C VAL A 109 -13.49 3.37 15.45
N GLY A 110 -14.20 2.79 16.42
CA GLY A 110 -15.65 2.95 16.58
C GLY A 110 -16.48 1.90 15.82
N MET A 111 -15.88 0.78 15.42
CA MET A 111 -16.55 -0.36 14.79
C MET A 111 -16.91 -1.48 15.78
N GLY A 112 -16.68 -1.23 17.08
CA GLY A 112 -16.89 -2.22 18.15
C GLY A 112 -15.65 -3.08 18.40
N GLU A 113 -14.46 -2.59 18.05
CA GLU A 113 -13.17 -3.17 18.39
C GLU A 113 -12.90 -3.15 19.91
N SER A 114 -12.18 -4.16 20.39
CA SER A 114 -11.88 -4.40 21.82
C SER A 114 -10.65 -5.28 21.97
#